data_AF-A0A7Z9PQT5-F1
#
_entry.id   AF-A0A7Z9PQT5-F1
#
_cell.length_a   1.000
_cell.length_b   1.000
_cell.length_c   1.000
_cell.angle_alpha   90.00
_cell.angle_beta   90.00
_cell.angle_gamma   90.00
#
_symmetry.space_group_name_H-M   'P 1'
#
loop_
_entity.id
_entity.type
_entity.pdbx_description
1 polymer ?
#
loop_
_entity_poly.entity_id
_entity_poly.type
_entity_poly.pdbx_seq_one_letter_code
_entity_poly.pdbx_strand_id
1 'polypeptide(L)'
;MSFTLTAANDSDFRLNSWNWGVVHHLVSQAGIFPEEMWEPFRYNSGAELESDQVTALVKFLETGVLPRMKPDQRMFFDGSVTDEPDDGTFYREEGELWRNYSLHHSVLARLIGFLKESPSPITIF
;
A
#
# COMPACT_ATOMS: atom_id res chain seq x y z
N MET A 1 -13.20 5.09 -1.20
CA MET A 1 -12.44 5.95 -0.28
C MET A 1 -10.99 6.01 -0.75
N SER A 2 -10.19 6.97 -0.27
CA SER A 2 -8.78 7.13 -0.66
C SER A 2 -7.93 7.44 0.56
N PHE A 3 -6.65 7.11 0.48
CA PHE A 3 -5.62 7.49 1.44
C PHE A 3 -4.75 8.59 0.84
N THR A 4 -4.29 9.50 1.70
CA THR A 4 -3.31 10.52 1.38
C THR A 4 -2.10 10.36 2.30
N LEU A 5 -0.92 10.18 1.72
CA LEU A 5 0.34 10.24 2.43
C LEU A 5 0.91 11.65 2.25
N THR A 6 1.07 12.38 3.35
CA THR A 6 1.59 13.74 3.37
C THR A 6 2.97 13.72 4.01
N ALA A 7 3.97 14.26 3.31
CA ALA A 7 5.33 14.35 3.81
C ALA A 7 5.57 15.64 4.60
N ALA A 8 6.70 15.72 5.30
CA ALA A 8 7.07 16.88 6.13
C ALA A 8 7.24 18.21 5.35
N ASN A 9 7.39 18.14 4.03
CA ASN A 9 7.44 19.30 3.13
C ASN A 9 6.09 19.59 2.44
N ASP A 10 5.00 19.05 2.97
CA ASP A 10 3.62 19.17 2.43
C ASP A 10 3.43 18.57 1.03
N SER A 11 4.35 17.71 0.56
CA SER A 11 4.11 16.93 -0.66
C SER A 11 3.16 15.78 -0.39
N ASP A 12 2.18 15.59 -1.28
CA ASP A 12 1.14 14.57 -1.13
C ASP A 12 1.26 13.45 -2.17
N PHE A 13 0.99 12.23 -1.71
CA PHE A 13 0.72 11.07 -2.56
C PHE A 13 -0.63 10.46 -2.23
N ARG A 14 -1.49 10.35 -3.24
CA ARG A 14 -2.85 9.82 -3.07
C ARG A 14 -3.01 8.48 -3.77
N LEU A 15 -3.64 7.54 -3.08
CA LEU A 15 -4.05 6.25 -3.63
C LEU A 15 -5.43 5.83 -3.11
N ASN A 16 -6.11 4.93 -3.82
CA ASN A 16 -7.43 4.47 -3.38
C ASN A 16 -7.30 3.46 -2.22
N SER A 17 -8.39 3.28 -1.47
CA SER A 17 -8.45 2.35 -0.33
C SER A 17 -8.23 0.89 -0.69
N TRP A 18 -8.46 0.51 -1.95
CA TRP A 18 -8.30 -0.87 -2.40
C TRP A 18 -6.83 -1.23 -2.61
N ASN A 19 -6.03 -0.32 -3.18
CA ASN A 19 -4.59 -0.45 -3.26
C ASN A 19 -3.95 -0.39 -1.86
N TRP A 20 -4.35 0.59 -1.05
CA TRP A 20 -3.80 0.72 0.31
C TRP A 20 -4.12 -0.48 1.19
N GLY A 21 -5.33 -1.03 1.10
CA GLY A 21 -5.72 -2.22 1.86
C GLY A 21 -4.81 -3.42 1.60
N VAL A 22 -4.36 -3.62 0.35
CA VAL A 22 -3.39 -4.67 0.01
C VAL A 22 -2.01 -4.35 0.61
N VAL A 23 -1.52 -3.10 0.51
CA VAL A 23 -0.24 -2.69 1.12
C VAL A 23 -0.26 -2.92 2.63
N HIS A 24 -1.31 -2.44 3.32
CA HIS A 24 -1.47 -2.57 4.77
C HIS A 24 -1.48 -4.03 5.19
N HIS A 25 -2.23 -4.88 4.48
CA HIS A 25 -2.29 -6.30 4.76
C HIS A 25 -0.94 -7.00 4.57
N LEU A 26 -0.23 -6.73 3.47
CA LEU A 26 1.07 -7.34 3.21
C LEU A 26 2.12 -6.98 4.28
N VAL A 27 2.12 -5.73 4.75
CA VAL A 27 3.01 -5.27 5.84
C VAL A 27 2.67 -5.97 7.16
N SER A 28 1.38 -6.09 7.47
CA SER A 28 0.90 -6.82 8.66
C SER A 28 1.30 -8.29 8.61
N GLN A 29 1.07 -8.98 7.49
CA GLN A 29 1.45 -10.39 7.30
C GLN A 29 2.97 -10.62 7.40
N ALA A 30 3.77 -9.68 6.90
CA ALA A 30 5.23 -9.77 6.98
C ALA A 30 5.78 -9.45 8.38
N GLY A 31 4.97 -8.91 9.31
CA GLY A 31 5.38 -8.62 10.68
C GLY A 31 6.47 -7.56 10.78
N ILE A 32 6.47 -6.57 9.88
CA ILE A 32 7.53 -5.55 9.79
C ILE A 32 7.47 -4.58 10.97
N PHE A 33 6.25 -4.32 11.42
CA PHE A 33 5.97 -3.46 12.55
C PHE A 33 5.12 -4.22 13.58
N PRO A 34 5.21 -3.84 14.87
CA PRO A 34 4.25 -4.29 15.87
C PRO A 34 2.82 -3.96 15.44
N GLU A 35 1.88 -4.89 15.66
CA GLU A 35 0.48 -4.74 15.25
C GLU A 35 -0.15 -3.46 15.81
N GLU A 36 0.12 -3.16 17.09
CA GLU A 36 -0.35 -1.95 17.77
C GLU A 36 0.10 -0.65 17.11
N MET A 37 1.27 -0.65 16.46
CA MET A 37 1.81 0.50 15.73
C MET A 37 1.22 0.58 14.33
N TRP A 38 1.03 -0.56 13.66
CA TRP A 38 0.62 -0.59 12.25
C TRP A 38 -0.89 -0.47 12.03
N GLU A 39 -1.70 -0.95 12.98
CA GLU A 39 -3.16 -0.97 12.84
C GLU A 39 -3.79 0.43 12.61
N PRO A 40 -3.35 1.52 13.27
CA PRO A 40 -3.88 2.87 13.01
C PRO A 40 -3.80 3.31 11.54
N PHE A 41 -2.76 2.90 10.81
CA PHE A 41 -2.56 3.25 9.40
C PHE A 41 -3.63 2.66 8.47
N ARG A 42 -4.53 1.80 8.97
CA ARG A 42 -5.69 1.29 8.24
C ARG A 42 -6.85 2.29 8.15
N TYR A 43 -6.93 3.30 9.01
CA TYR A 43 -8.18 4.03 9.27
C TYR A 43 -8.17 5.52 8.91
N ASN A 44 -7.28 6.01 8.05
CA ASN A 44 -7.17 7.44 7.72
C ASN A 44 -7.06 8.32 9.00
N SER A 45 -6.30 7.87 10.00
CA SER A 45 -6.32 8.47 11.35
C SER A 45 -5.28 9.56 11.57
N GLY A 46 -4.47 9.91 10.57
CA GLY A 46 -3.34 10.83 10.72
C GLY A 46 -2.16 10.19 11.46
N ALA A 47 -1.97 8.88 11.34
CA ALA A 47 -0.82 8.19 11.92
C ALA A 47 0.46 8.56 11.16
N GLU A 48 1.60 8.62 11.86
CA GLU A 48 2.88 9.11 11.33
C GLU A 48 3.93 8.00 11.27
N LEU A 49 4.61 7.88 10.14
CA LEU A 49 5.81 7.06 9.97
C LEU A 49 7.06 7.91 10.09
N GLU A 50 7.91 7.55 11.04
CA GLU A 50 9.24 8.13 11.23
C GLU A 50 10.25 7.63 10.21
N SER A 51 11.40 8.30 10.11
CA SER A 51 12.39 8.05 9.06
C SER A 51 12.90 6.60 8.99
N ASP A 52 13.14 5.96 10.12
CA ASP A 52 13.55 4.56 10.20
C ASP A 52 12.42 3.60 9.78
N GLN A 53 11.18 3.92 10.14
CA GLN A 53 9.99 3.17 9.75
C GLN A 53 9.71 3.30 8.26
N VAL A 54 9.83 4.50 7.69
CA VAL A 54 9.74 4.72 6.24
C VAL A 54 10.82 3.92 5.52
N THR A 55 12.04 3.91 6.03
CA THR A 55 13.15 3.12 5.46
C THR A 55 12.84 1.61 5.49
N ALA A 56 12.30 1.10 6.60
CA ALA A 56 11.90 -0.30 6.73
C ALA A 56 10.76 -0.66 5.75
N LEU A 57 9.75 0.19 5.64
CA LEU A 57 8.62 0.02 4.73
C LEU A 57 9.10 0.01 3.27
N VAL A 58 9.89 1.01 2.87
CA VAL A 58 10.47 1.09 1.51
C VAL A 58 11.25 -0.16 1.20
N LYS A 59 12.15 -0.59 2.09
CA LYS A 59 12.97 -1.79 1.87
C LYS A 59 12.10 -3.02 1.61
N PHE A 60 11.06 -3.22 2.38
CA PHE A 60 10.14 -4.35 2.17
C PHE A 60 9.37 -4.25 0.85
N LEU A 61 8.78 -3.09 0.58
CA LEU A 61 8.00 -2.91 -0.64
C LEU A 61 8.87 -3.06 -1.89
N GLU A 62 10.07 -2.48 -1.88
CA GLU A 62 10.99 -2.48 -3.02
C GLU A 62 11.66 -3.84 -3.25
N THR A 63 12.04 -4.56 -2.20
CA THR A 63 12.79 -5.82 -2.33
C THR A 63 11.93 -7.08 -2.19
N GLY A 64 10.82 -6.99 -1.47
CA GLY A 64 9.95 -8.13 -1.15
C GLY A 64 8.66 -8.17 -1.97
N VAL A 65 8.05 -7.02 -2.26
CA VAL A 65 6.72 -6.97 -2.92
C VAL A 65 6.83 -6.64 -4.39
N LEU A 66 7.49 -5.53 -4.75
CA LEU A 66 7.58 -5.03 -6.12
C LEU A 66 8.11 -6.08 -7.11
N PRO A 67 9.17 -6.86 -6.82
CA PRO A 67 9.71 -7.83 -7.77
C PRO A 67 8.78 -9.02 -8.06
N ARG A 68 7.71 -9.20 -7.28
CA ARG A 68 6.71 -10.25 -7.49
C ARG A 68 5.72 -9.92 -8.61
N MET A 69 5.67 -8.66 -9.04
CA MET A 69 4.81 -8.20 -10.12
C MET A 69 5.67 -7.69 -11.28
N LYS A 70 5.25 -7.98 -12.50
CA LYS A 70 5.75 -7.30 -13.70
C LYS A 70 5.02 -5.97 -13.91
N PRO A 71 5.53 -5.09 -14.79
CA PRO A 71 4.74 -4.00 -15.33
C PRO A 71 3.37 -4.50 -15.83
N ASP A 72 2.34 -3.68 -15.64
CA ASP A 72 0.93 -3.95 -15.98
C ASP A 72 0.21 -5.04 -15.17
N GLN A 73 0.91 -5.74 -14.26
CA GLN A 73 0.28 -6.68 -13.33
C GLN A 73 -0.27 -6.01 -12.08
N ARG A 74 -1.17 -6.71 -11.40
CA ARG A 74 -1.66 -6.36 -10.06
C ARG A 74 -1.61 -7.55 -9.12
N MET A 75 -1.52 -7.26 -7.83
CA MET A 75 -1.55 -8.24 -6.75
C MET A 75 -2.86 -8.10 -5.97
N PHE A 76 -3.52 -9.21 -5.70
CA PHE A 76 -4.73 -9.23 -4.87
C PHE A 76 -4.40 -9.29 -3.37
N PHE A 77 -5.42 -9.15 -2.53
CA PHE A 77 -5.30 -9.20 -1.08
C PHE A 77 -4.64 -10.49 -0.55
N ASP A 78 -4.85 -11.63 -1.21
CA ASP A 78 -4.24 -12.93 -0.86
C ASP A 78 -2.77 -13.06 -1.32
N GLY A 79 -2.23 -12.04 -1.98
CA GLY A 79 -0.87 -12.01 -2.51
C GLY A 79 -0.69 -12.74 -3.85
N SER A 80 -1.77 -13.25 -4.46
CA SER A 80 -1.74 -13.76 -5.83
C SER A 80 -1.58 -12.61 -6.83
N VAL A 81 -0.95 -12.89 -7.98
CA VAL A 81 -0.65 -11.89 -9.01
C VAL A 81 -1.37 -12.27 -10.29
N THR A 82 -1.99 -11.28 -10.93
CA THR A 82 -2.69 -11.43 -12.21
C THR A 82 -2.24 -10.38 -13.22
N ASP A 83 -2.28 -10.74 -14.50
CA ASP A 83 -2.14 -9.86 -15.67
C ASP A 83 -3.50 -9.53 -16.32
N GLU A 84 -4.59 -10.09 -15.83
CA GLU A 84 -5.93 -9.72 -16.27
C GLU A 84 -6.17 -8.23 -15.99
N PRO A 85 -6.78 -7.45 -16.89
CA PRO A 85 -7.13 -6.06 -16.63
C PRO A 85 -8.21 -5.94 -15.55
N ASP A 86 -8.31 -4.77 -14.92
CA ASP A 86 -9.40 -4.49 -13.98
C ASP A 86 -10.55 -4.00 -14.84
N ASP A 87 -11.56 -4.85 -15.01
CA ASP A 87 -12.72 -4.57 -15.86
C ASP A 87 -13.78 -3.71 -15.15
N GLY A 88 -13.51 -3.29 -13.90
CA GLY A 88 -14.42 -2.51 -13.08
C GLY A 88 -15.56 -3.32 -12.48
N THR A 89 -15.54 -4.65 -12.59
CA THR A 89 -16.49 -5.53 -11.92
C THR A 89 -16.39 -5.35 -10.41
N PHE A 90 -17.46 -4.87 -9.80
CA PHE A 90 -17.55 -4.75 -8.35
C PHE A 90 -18.16 -6.02 -7.75
N TYR A 91 -17.32 -6.82 -7.09
CA TYR A 91 -17.71 -8.07 -6.46
C TYR A 91 -18.46 -7.80 -5.15
N ARG A 92 -19.62 -8.42 -4.96
CA ARG A 92 -20.47 -8.26 -3.76
C ARG A 92 -20.65 -9.53 -2.94
N GLU A 93 -20.35 -10.69 -3.53
CA GLU A 93 -20.45 -11.98 -2.87
C GLU A 93 -19.35 -12.11 -1.81
N GLU A 94 -19.69 -12.57 -0.60
CA GLU A 94 -18.77 -12.61 0.55
C GLU A 94 -17.45 -13.33 0.24
N GLY A 95 -17.49 -14.41 -0.55
CA GLY A 95 -16.31 -15.18 -0.96
C GLY A 95 -15.45 -14.52 -2.05
N GLU A 96 -15.93 -13.44 -2.68
CA GLU A 96 -15.28 -12.78 -3.82
C GLU A 96 -14.92 -11.31 -3.51
N LEU A 97 -15.36 -10.76 -2.36
CA LEU A 97 -15.09 -9.38 -1.96
C LEU A 97 -13.60 -9.00 -1.98
N TRP A 98 -12.73 -9.98 -1.71
CA TRP A 98 -11.27 -9.80 -1.71
C TRP A 98 -10.72 -9.39 -3.08
N ARG A 99 -11.40 -9.73 -4.18
CA ARG A 99 -10.96 -9.34 -5.55
C ARG A 99 -11.06 -7.86 -5.82
N ASN A 100 -11.91 -7.14 -5.09
CA ASN A 100 -11.98 -5.69 -5.17
C ASN A 100 -10.67 -5.04 -4.66
N TYR A 101 -9.92 -5.72 -3.79
CA TYR A 101 -8.65 -5.24 -3.27
C TYR A 101 -7.52 -5.68 -4.18
N SER A 102 -6.97 -4.72 -4.91
CA SER A 102 -5.83 -4.99 -5.76
C SER A 102 -4.84 -3.84 -5.80
N LEU A 103 -3.56 -4.20 -5.78
CA LEU A 103 -2.42 -3.31 -5.84
C LEU A 103 -1.75 -3.41 -7.21
N HIS A 104 -1.84 -2.35 -8.00
CA HIS A 104 -1.16 -2.30 -9.30
C HIS A 104 0.34 -2.09 -9.13
N HIS A 105 1.15 -2.75 -9.96
CA HIS A 105 2.60 -2.55 -9.99
C HIS A 105 2.98 -1.06 -10.14
N SER A 106 2.29 -0.32 -11.03
CA SER A 106 2.55 1.10 -11.24
C SER A 106 2.21 1.98 -10.02
N VAL A 107 1.17 1.63 -9.26
CA VAL A 107 0.81 2.32 -8.02
C VAL A 107 1.86 2.05 -6.94
N LEU A 108 2.27 0.78 -6.78
CA LEU A 108 3.32 0.40 -5.83
C LEU A 108 4.65 1.09 -6.15
N ALA A 109 5.07 1.09 -7.41
CA ALA A 109 6.31 1.75 -7.83
C ALA A 109 6.30 3.25 -7.52
N ARG A 110 5.17 3.93 -7.77
CA ARG A 110 5.01 5.35 -7.44
C ARG A 110 4.98 5.62 -5.94
N LEU A 111 4.33 4.74 -5.16
CA LEU A 111 4.34 4.81 -3.69
C LEU A 111 5.77 4.70 -3.15
N ILE A 112 6.54 3.71 -3.62
CA ILE A 112 7.94 3.55 -3.24
C ILE A 112 8.76 4.78 -3.62
N GLY A 113 8.57 5.31 -4.84
CA GLY A 113 9.25 6.52 -5.29
C GLY A 113 8.98 7.71 -4.36
N PHE A 114 7.70 7.96 -4.06
CA PHE A 114 7.31 9.00 -3.10
C PHE A 114 7.96 8.82 -1.73
N LEU A 115 7.87 7.63 -1.14
CA LEU A 115 8.45 7.36 0.19
C LEU A 115 9.98 7.53 0.23
N LYS A 116 10.68 7.32 -0.88
CA LYS A 116 12.15 7.50 -0.98
C LYS A 116 12.57 8.95 -1.16
N GLU A 117 11.79 9.72 -1.90
CA GLU A 117 12.11 11.09 -2.28
C GLU A 117 11.60 12.12 -1.25
N SER A 118 10.55 11.76 -0.51
CA SER A 118 9.90 12.65 0.43
C SER A 118 10.53 12.62 1.83
N PRO A 119 10.69 13.79 2.48
CA PRO A 119 11.21 13.85 3.84
C PRO A 119 10.17 13.33 4.84
N SER A 120 10.65 12.57 5.82
CA SER A 120 9.86 12.10 6.98
C SER A 120 9.66 13.23 8.02
N PRO A 121 8.64 13.13 8.91
CA PRO A 121 7.64 12.06 8.98
C PRO A 121 6.69 12.04 7.78
N ILE A 122 6.10 10.88 7.53
CA ILE A 122 5.01 10.71 6.55
C ILE A 122 3.72 10.45 7.33
N THR A 123 2.77 11.38 7.24
CA THR A 123 1.45 11.27 7.86
C THR A 123 0.45 10.63 6.89
N ILE A 124 -0.39 9.70 7.38
CA ILE A 124 -1.35 8.97 6.54
C ILE A 124 -2.79 9.30 6.95
N PHE A 125 -3.53 9.90 6.01
CA PHE A 125 -4.93 10.32 6.09
C PHE A 125 -5.82 9.64 5.07
#